data_AF-A0AA35XCC1-F1
#
_entry.id   AF-A0AA35XCC1-F1
#
_cell.length_a   1.000
_cell.length_b   1.000
_cell.length_c   1.000
_cell.angle_alpha   90.00
_cell.angle_beta   90.00
_cell.angle_gamma   90.00
#
_symmetry.space_group_name_H-M   'P 1'
#
loop_
_entity.id
_entity.type
_entity.pdbx_description
1 polymer ?
#
loop_
_entity_poly.entity_id
_entity_poly.type
_entity_poly.pdbx_seq_one_letter_code
_entity_poly.pdbx_strand_id
1 'polypeptide(L)'
;MPLRDDFEREYNNGLEEVISEITIGADEEEVERELKLAHIDMYNKGLVEREKRKSISKQHGLIAGKQRLSAIKRKLSKEDKKLRDRFKTVSRLLEAEEYEQLMASIKKERQLKQRIAEVSRYRRNGITKLEGAGVHVRESERVKTSCYLYTQTAASLIY
;
A
#
# COMPACT_ATOMS: atom_id res chain seq x y z
N MET A 1 4.47 14.73 -20.01
CA MET A 1 3.50 15.51 -19.21
C MET A 1 3.51 14.98 -17.78
N PRO A 2 4.05 15.73 -16.80
CA PRO A 2 4.06 15.28 -15.41
C PRO A 2 2.62 15.33 -14.87
N LEU A 3 2.17 14.26 -14.19
CA LEU A 3 0.84 14.08 -13.56
C LEU A 3 -0.24 13.30 -14.34
N ARG A 4 0.07 12.67 -15.49
CA ARG A 4 -0.93 11.86 -16.22
C ARG A 4 -1.21 10.48 -15.61
N ASP A 5 -0.52 10.11 -14.52
CA ASP A 5 -0.50 8.73 -13.98
C ASP A 5 -0.38 7.69 -15.11
N ASP A 6 0.54 7.96 -16.05
CA ASP A 6 0.79 7.14 -17.25
C ASP A 6 2.29 7.00 -17.50
N PHE A 7 2.66 6.03 -18.33
CA PHE A 7 4.05 5.76 -18.68
C PHE A 7 4.60 6.80 -19.64
N GLU A 8 5.85 7.23 -19.42
CA GLU A 8 6.57 8.11 -20.36
C GLU A 8 7.04 7.33 -21.60
N ARG A 9 7.35 6.04 -21.42
CA ARG A 9 7.73 5.11 -22.49
C ARG A 9 6.93 3.82 -22.35
N GLU A 10 6.28 3.43 -23.44
CA GLU A 10 5.44 2.25 -23.46
C GLU A 10 6.24 0.95 -23.44
N TYR A 11 5.57 -0.13 -23.02
CA TYR A 11 6.12 -1.46 -23.17
C TYR A 11 6.37 -1.78 -24.65
N ASN A 12 7.59 -2.20 -24.94
CA ASN A 12 8.08 -2.59 -26.26
C ASN A 12 7.82 -1.55 -27.36
N ASN A 13 8.20 -0.30 -27.12
CA ASN A 13 8.02 0.81 -28.08
C ASN A 13 8.72 0.58 -29.43
N GLY A 14 9.72 -0.29 -29.52
CA GLY A 14 10.40 -0.63 -30.78
C GLY A 14 9.50 -1.35 -31.79
N LEU A 15 8.38 -1.94 -31.35
CA LEU A 15 7.40 -2.51 -32.29
C LEU A 15 6.73 -1.44 -33.16
N GLU A 16 6.59 -0.21 -32.66
CA GLU A 16 5.99 0.89 -33.44
C GLU A 16 6.90 1.31 -34.61
N GLU A 17 8.21 1.22 -34.41
CA GLU A 17 9.21 1.48 -35.46
C GLU A 17 9.07 0.46 -36.59
N VAL A 18 9.05 -0.84 -36.24
CA VAL A 18 8.89 -1.94 -37.21
C VAL A 18 7.57 -1.81 -38.00
N ILE A 19 6.47 -1.42 -37.35
CA ILE A 19 5.18 -1.24 -38.03
C ILE A 19 5.18 0.01 -38.91
N SER A 20 5.88 1.08 -38.51
CA SER A 20 5.91 2.34 -39.26
C SER A 20 6.58 2.21 -40.63
N GLU A 21 7.45 1.22 -40.80
CA GLU A 21 8.16 0.93 -42.05
C GLU A 21 7.35 0.05 -43.02
N ILE A 22 6.22 -0.54 -42.58
CA ILE A 22 5.41 -1.42 -43.42
C ILE A 22 4.65 -0.59 -44.46
N THR A 23 4.89 -0.91 -45.73
CA THR A 23 4.14 -0.37 -46.88
C THR A 23 3.32 -1.46 -47.54
N ILE A 24 2.18 -1.07 -48.12
CA ILE A 24 1.25 -1.97 -48.81
C ILE A 24 1.17 -1.54 -50.27
N GLY A 25 1.63 -2.42 -51.15
CA GLY A 25 1.55 -2.37 -52.61
C GLY A 25 0.46 -3.29 -53.14
N ALA A 26 -0.03 -2.98 -54.34
CA ALA A 26 -1.12 -3.73 -54.97
C ALA A 26 -0.68 -5.10 -55.50
N ASP A 27 0.57 -5.22 -55.95
CA ASP A 27 1.12 -6.39 -56.66
C ASP A 27 2.21 -7.11 -55.85
N GLU A 28 2.05 -7.20 -54.52
CA GLU A 28 3.01 -7.88 -53.65
C GLU A 28 2.93 -9.40 -53.78
N GLU A 29 4.09 -10.05 -53.70
CA GLU A 29 4.19 -11.50 -53.62
C GLU A 29 3.49 -12.02 -52.35
N GLU A 30 2.91 -13.22 -52.44
CA GLU A 30 2.19 -13.84 -51.32
C GLU A 30 3.06 -13.97 -50.07
N VAL A 31 4.34 -14.33 -50.24
CA VAL A 31 5.32 -14.45 -49.15
C VAL A 31 5.58 -13.10 -48.47
N GLU A 32 5.67 -12.02 -49.24
CA GLU A 32 5.87 -10.67 -48.70
C GLU A 32 4.63 -10.21 -47.89
N ARG A 33 3.44 -10.49 -48.42
CA ARG A 33 2.17 -10.22 -47.75
C ARG A 33 2.07 -10.97 -46.42
N GLU A 34 2.40 -12.26 -46.41
CA GLU A 34 2.38 -13.09 -45.20
C GLU A 34 3.36 -12.58 -44.14
N LEU A 35 4.56 -12.17 -44.56
CA LEU A 35 5.56 -11.60 -43.64
C LEU A 35 5.03 -10.31 -42.96
N LYS A 36 4.38 -9.42 -43.73
CA LYS A 36 3.79 -8.19 -43.19
C LYS A 36 2.64 -8.48 -42.23
N LEU A 37 1.79 -9.46 -42.55
CA LEU A 37 0.74 -9.91 -41.65
C LEU A 37 1.32 -10.46 -40.34
N ALA A 38 2.42 -11.22 -40.40
CA ALA A 38 3.10 -11.71 -39.20
C ALA A 38 3.65 -10.55 -38.33
N HIS A 39 4.20 -9.50 -38.94
CA HIS A 39 4.62 -8.30 -38.21
C HIS A 39 3.45 -7.59 -37.52
N ILE A 40 2.32 -7.45 -38.22
CA ILE A 40 1.09 -6.86 -37.64
C ILE A 40 0.59 -7.70 -36.46
N ASP A 41 0.61 -9.03 -36.58
CA ASP A 41 0.24 -9.94 -35.50
C ASP A 41 1.15 -9.80 -34.29
N MET A 42 2.46 -9.66 -34.51
CA MET A 42 3.43 -9.37 -33.44
C MET A 42 3.12 -8.05 -32.74
N TYR A 43 2.77 -7.01 -33.49
CA TYR A 43 2.37 -5.72 -32.93
C TYR A 43 1.09 -5.80 -32.11
N ASN A 44 0.05 -6.48 -32.62
CA ASN A 44 -1.21 -6.69 -31.91
C ASN A 44 -0.99 -7.43 -30.58
N LYS A 45 -0.15 -8.47 -30.57
CA LYS A 45 0.27 -9.15 -29.32
C LYS A 45 0.98 -8.20 -28.37
N GLY A 46 1.82 -7.31 -28.91
CA GLY A 46 2.48 -6.24 -28.15
C GLY A 46 1.49 -5.26 -27.49
N LEU A 47 0.43 -4.86 -28.21
CA LEU A 47 -0.62 -3.98 -27.70
C LEU A 47 -1.39 -4.62 -26.54
N VAL A 48 -1.76 -5.90 -26.67
CA VAL A 48 -2.45 -6.64 -25.59
C VAL A 48 -1.59 -6.71 -24.34
N GLU A 49 -0.31 -7.04 -24.48
CA GLU A 49 0.62 -7.10 -23.34
C GLU A 49 0.88 -5.71 -22.73
N ARG A 50 0.92 -4.65 -23.54
CA ARG A 50 1.02 -3.27 -23.07
C ARG A 50 -0.20 -2.90 -22.22
N GLU A 51 -1.41 -3.15 -22.71
CA GLU A 51 -2.65 -2.87 -21.98
C GLU A 51 -2.71 -3.66 -20.67
N LYS A 52 -2.38 -4.95 -20.70
CA LYS A 52 -2.31 -5.81 -19.51
C LYS A 52 -1.35 -5.25 -18.46
N ARG A 53 -0.14 -4.82 -18.86
CA ARG A 53 0.83 -4.21 -17.94
C ARG A 53 0.37 -2.87 -17.39
N LYS A 54 -0.31 -2.05 -18.19
CA LYS A 54 -0.93 -0.80 -17.72
C LYS A 54 -2.01 -1.08 -16.68
N SER A 55 -2.89 -2.05 -16.96
CA SER A 55 -3.96 -2.46 -16.05
C SER A 55 -3.39 -2.91 -14.70
N ILE A 56 -2.43 -3.83 -14.68
CA ILE A 56 -1.77 -4.30 -13.45
C ILE A 56 -1.12 -3.14 -12.68
N SER A 57 -0.38 -2.28 -13.39
CA SER A 57 0.30 -1.14 -12.77
C SER A 57 -0.69 -0.15 -12.15
N LYS A 58 -1.86 0.06 -12.79
CA LYS A 58 -2.94 0.90 -12.27
C LYS A 58 -3.63 0.27 -11.07
N GLN A 59 -3.99 -1.02 -11.16
CA GLN A 59 -4.63 -1.80 -10.07
C GLN A 59 -3.80 -1.78 -8.79
N HIS A 60 -2.47 -1.80 -8.89
CA HIS A 60 -1.57 -1.74 -7.74
C HIS A 60 -1.06 -0.32 -7.41
N GLY A 61 -1.54 0.72 -8.09
CA GLY A 61 -1.14 2.11 -7.85
C GLY A 61 0.35 2.38 -8.09
N LEU A 62 1.01 1.61 -8.96
CA LEU A 62 2.45 1.69 -9.24
C LEU A 62 2.81 2.86 -10.17
N ILE A 63 1.82 3.42 -10.88
CA ILE A 63 2.01 4.56 -11.79
C ILE A 63 1.96 5.90 -11.04
N ALA A 64 1.54 5.89 -9.77
CA ALA A 64 1.53 7.10 -8.94
C ALA A 64 2.94 7.70 -8.81
N GLY A 65 3.06 9.00 -9.05
CA GLY A 65 4.34 9.70 -8.98
C GLY A 65 5.09 9.46 -7.66
N LYS A 66 6.42 9.35 -7.72
CA LYS A 66 7.33 9.10 -6.58
C LYS A 66 7.04 10.02 -5.38
N GLN A 67 6.65 11.27 -5.64
CA GLN A 67 6.27 12.24 -4.62
C GLN A 67 5.04 11.77 -3.82
N ARG A 68 3.97 11.34 -4.49
CA ARG A 68 2.74 10.82 -3.87
C ARG A 68 3.02 9.58 -3.03
N LEU A 69 3.78 8.62 -3.56
CA LEU A 69 4.19 7.42 -2.84
C LEU A 69 5.05 7.75 -1.60
N SER A 70 5.96 8.72 -1.72
CA SER A 70 6.80 9.16 -0.59
C SER A 70 6.00 9.87 0.50
N ALA A 71 5.00 10.68 0.13
CA ALA A 71 4.13 11.38 1.06
C ALA A 71 3.29 10.40 1.89
N ILE A 72 2.76 9.36 1.25
CA ILE A 72 2.03 8.27 1.93
C ILE A 72 2.94 7.57 2.94
N LYS A 73 4.16 7.18 2.52
CA LYS A 73 5.16 6.54 3.40
C LYS A 73 5.59 7.40 4.59
N ARG A 74 5.61 8.73 4.45
CA ARG A 74 5.95 9.66 5.54
C ARG A 74 4.84 9.76 6.58
N LYS A 75 3.56 9.64 6.19
CA LYS A 75 2.41 9.70 7.10
C LYS A 75 2.23 8.45 7.96
N LEU A 76 2.88 7.34 7.63
CA LEU A 76 2.75 6.06 8.35
C LEU A 76 3.56 6.02 9.64
N SER A 77 2.93 5.58 10.73
CA SER A 77 3.60 5.33 12.00
C SER A 77 4.63 4.19 11.89
N LYS A 78 5.58 4.12 12.84
CA LYS A 78 6.57 3.02 12.87
C LYS A 78 5.90 1.65 12.94
N GLU A 79 4.81 1.53 13.69
CA GLU A 79 4.04 0.28 13.80
C GLU A 79 3.30 -0.06 12.51
N ASP A 80 2.67 0.93 11.86
CA ASP A 80 1.97 0.72 10.59
C ASP A 80 2.94 0.30 9.47
N LYS A 81 4.18 0.82 9.47
CA LYS A 81 5.26 0.39 8.56
C LYS A 81 5.61 -1.08 8.76
N LYS A 82 5.90 -1.48 10.00
CA LYS A 82 6.18 -2.90 10.33
C LYS A 82 5.03 -3.82 9.96
N LEU A 83 3.79 -3.38 10.15
CA LEU A 83 2.61 -4.16 9.75
C LEU A 83 2.59 -4.36 8.23
N ARG A 84 2.74 -3.28 7.45
CA ARG A 84 2.77 -3.36 5.99
C ARG A 84 3.91 -4.22 5.46
N ASP A 85 5.08 -4.18 6.09
CA ASP A 85 6.21 -5.04 5.73
C ASP A 85 5.89 -6.53 5.92
N ARG A 86 5.19 -6.89 7.01
CA ARG A 86 4.72 -8.28 7.24
C ARG A 86 3.69 -8.74 6.21
N PHE A 87 2.81 -7.84 5.77
CA PHE A 87 1.76 -8.14 4.80
C PHE A 87 2.16 -7.86 3.34
N LYS A 88 3.43 -7.52 3.09
CA LYS A 88 3.94 -7.19 1.75
C LYS A 88 3.77 -8.33 0.75
N THR A 89 3.85 -9.58 1.19
CA THR A 89 3.62 -10.73 0.29
C THR A 89 2.17 -10.84 -0.14
N VAL A 90 1.23 -10.53 0.77
CA VAL A 90 -0.22 -10.56 0.52
C VAL A 90 -0.64 -9.44 -0.44
N SER A 91 0.10 -8.32 -0.48
CA SER A 91 -0.20 -7.20 -1.40
C SER A 91 -0.12 -7.55 -2.88
N ARG A 92 0.45 -8.71 -3.24
CA ARG A 92 0.50 -9.21 -4.63
C ARG A 92 -0.79 -9.93 -5.05
N LEU A 93 -1.60 -10.34 -4.08
CA LEU A 93 -2.81 -11.13 -4.28
C LEU A 93 -4.08 -10.27 -4.24
N LEU A 94 -3.95 -9.00 -3.85
CA LEU A 94 -5.05 -8.06 -3.64
C LEU A 94 -4.84 -6.84 -4.53
N GLU A 95 -5.94 -6.25 -5.00
CA GLU A 95 -5.89 -4.93 -5.61
C GLU A 95 -5.46 -3.87 -4.57
N ALA A 96 -5.00 -2.70 -5.04
CA ALA A 96 -4.50 -1.66 -4.13
C ALA A 96 -5.56 -1.22 -3.12
N GLU A 97 -6.82 -1.09 -3.55
CA GLU A 97 -7.91 -0.68 -2.66
C GLU A 97 -8.19 -1.74 -1.59
N GLU A 98 -8.30 -3.01 -1.98
CA GLU A 98 -8.51 -4.14 -1.06
C GLU A 98 -7.38 -4.26 -0.04
N TYR A 99 -6.13 -4.07 -0.48
CA TYR A 99 -4.98 -4.08 0.42
C TYR A 99 -5.05 -2.94 1.46
N GLU A 100 -5.43 -1.73 1.04
CA GLU A 100 -5.61 -0.61 1.96
C GLU A 100 -6.77 -0.85 2.95
N GLN A 101 -7.88 -1.42 2.48
CA GLN A 101 -9.00 -1.83 3.33
C GLN A 101 -8.59 -2.90 4.36
N LEU A 102 -7.77 -3.88 3.97
CA LEU A 102 -7.20 -4.88 4.87
C LEU A 102 -6.33 -4.22 5.95
N MET A 103 -5.42 -3.32 5.56
CA MET A 103 -4.56 -2.61 6.52
C MET A 103 -5.38 -1.77 7.50
N ALA A 104 -6.43 -1.08 7.02
CA ALA A 104 -7.34 -0.31 7.86
C ALA A 104 -8.13 -1.21 8.84
N SER A 105 -8.60 -2.37 8.37
CA SER A 105 -9.35 -3.34 9.16
C SER A 105 -8.51 -3.93 10.29
N ILE A 106 -7.28 -4.34 10.01
CA ILE A 106 -6.35 -4.86 11.04
C ILE A 106 -6.05 -3.78 12.09
N LYS A 107 -5.85 -2.53 11.66
CA LYS A 107 -5.63 -1.41 12.58
C LYS A 107 -6.85 -1.18 13.48
N LYS A 108 -8.05 -1.20 12.91
CA LYS A 108 -9.31 -1.06 13.64
C LYS A 108 -9.53 -2.22 14.62
N GLU A 109 -9.24 -3.45 14.20
CA GLU A 109 -9.32 -4.63 15.07
C GLU A 109 -8.42 -4.48 16.29
N ARG A 110 -7.17 -4.04 16.10
CA ARG A 110 -6.23 -3.80 17.21
C ARG A 110 -6.76 -2.73 18.18
N GLN A 111 -7.28 -1.63 17.66
CA GLN A 111 -7.88 -0.56 18.48
C GLN A 111 -9.07 -1.08 19.28
N LEU A 112 -9.93 -1.88 18.66
CA LEU A 112 -11.08 -2.49 19.33
C LEU A 112 -10.65 -3.46 20.43
N LYS A 113 -9.67 -4.33 20.18
CA LYS A 113 -9.11 -5.24 21.19
C LYS A 113 -8.53 -4.46 22.38
N GLN A 114 -7.80 -3.38 22.14
CA GLN A 114 -7.29 -2.50 23.19
C GLN A 114 -8.42 -1.88 23.99
N ARG A 115 -9.45 -1.35 23.31
CA ARG A 115 -10.61 -0.74 23.96
C ARG A 115 -11.42 -1.74 24.78
N ILE A 116 -11.60 -2.96 24.30
CA ILE A 116 -12.25 -4.05 25.04
C ILE A 116 -11.45 -4.35 26.30
N ALA A 117 -10.13 -4.55 26.19
CA ALA A 117 -9.28 -4.84 27.34
C ALA A 117 -9.33 -3.71 28.39
N GLU A 118 -9.34 -2.46 27.94
CA GLU A 118 -9.48 -1.27 28.77
C GLU A 118 -10.81 -1.25 29.53
N VAL A 119 -11.94 -1.42 28.83
CA VAL A 119 -13.28 -1.45 29.43
C VAL A 119 -13.45 -2.63 30.37
N SER A 120 -12.92 -3.81 30.02
CA SER A 120 -12.90 -4.98 30.89
C SER A 120 -12.07 -4.76 32.16
N ARG A 121 -11.01 -3.93 32.11
CA ARG A 121 -10.24 -3.53 33.30
C ARG A 121 -11.06 -2.60 34.19
N TYR A 122 -11.79 -1.63 33.62
CA TYR A 122 -12.69 -0.75 34.39
C TYR A 122 -13.75 -1.53 35.15
N ARG A 123 -14.41 -2.50 34.48
CA ARG A 123 -15.40 -3.36 35.14
C ARG A 123 -14.82 -4.16 36.30
N ARG A 124 -13.63 -4.75 36.12
CA ARG A 124 -12.93 -5.48 37.19
C ARG A 124 -12.60 -4.60 38.39
N ASN A 125 -12.40 -3.30 38.17
CA ASN A 125 -12.12 -2.31 39.20
C ASN A 125 -13.40 -1.62 39.73
N GLY A 126 -14.58 -2.20 39.46
CA GLY A 126 -15.86 -1.70 39.98
C GLY A 126 -16.45 -0.50 39.25
N ILE A 127 -15.86 -0.06 38.13
CA ILE A 127 -16.32 1.11 37.38
C ILE A 127 -17.37 0.65 36.36
N THR A 128 -18.61 1.07 36.59
CA THR A 128 -19.78 0.69 35.78
C THR A 128 -20.25 1.79 34.84
N LYS A 129 -19.84 3.05 35.07
CA LYS A 129 -20.16 4.21 34.23
C LYS A 129 -18.90 4.78 33.56
N LEU A 130 -19.03 5.20 32.30
CA LEU A 130 -17.94 5.80 31.52
C LEU A 130 -17.39 7.10 32.13
N GLU A 131 -18.22 7.88 32.81
CA GLU A 131 -17.79 9.10 33.53
C GLU A 131 -16.77 8.78 34.63
N GLY A 132 -16.91 7.64 35.31
CA GLY A 132 -15.96 7.17 36.33
C GLY A 132 -14.64 6.64 35.74
N ALA A 133 -14.61 6.30 34.44
CA ALA A 133 -13.40 5.81 33.79
C ALA A 133 -12.33 6.91 33.71
N GLY A 134 -12.72 8.17 33.47
CA GLY A 134 -11.79 9.30 33.39
C GLY A 134 -11.05 9.57 34.71
N VAL A 135 -11.69 9.33 35.85
CA VAL A 135 -11.07 9.45 37.17
C VAL A 135 -10.08 8.32 37.39
N HIS A 136 -10.46 7.07 37.09
CA HIS A 136 -9.57 5.92 37.25
C HIS A 136 -8.36 5.92 36.31
N VAL A 137 -8.49 6.51 35.11
CA VAL A 137 -7.34 6.73 34.22
C VAL A 137 -6.35 7.69 34.86
N ARG A 138 -6.81 8.85 35.36
CA ARG A 138 -5.95 9.83 36.04
C ARG A 138 -5.31 9.27 37.31
N GLU A 139 -6.07 8.50 38.09
CA GLU A 139 -5.57 7.81 39.29
C GLU A 139 -4.49 6.78 38.91
N SER A 140 -4.77 5.92 37.93
CA SER A 140 -3.83 4.92 37.42
C SER A 140 -2.57 5.56 36.84
N GLU A 141 -2.69 6.70 36.16
CA GLU A 141 -1.56 7.46 35.64
C GLU A 141 -0.74 8.05 36.78
N ARG A 142 -1.36 8.74 37.74
CA ARG A 142 -0.67 9.27 38.93
C ARG A 142 0.13 8.21 39.69
N VAL A 143 -0.48 7.03 39.90
CA VAL A 143 0.20 5.91 40.58
C VAL A 143 1.39 5.40 39.75
N LYS A 144 1.26 5.30 38.42
CA LYS A 144 2.37 4.92 37.54
C LYS A 144 3.49 5.95 37.54
N THR A 145 3.19 7.25 37.46
CA THR A 145 4.19 8.31 37.49
C THR A 145 4.90 8.36 38.84
N SER A 146 4.15 8.21 39.93
CA SER A 146 4.71 8.13 41.29
C SER A 146 5.65 6.94 41.45
N CYS A 147 5.25 5.75 40.99
CA CYS A 147 6.10 4.55 41.03
C CYS A 147 7.36 4.72 40.17
N TYR A 148 7.23 5.29 38.96
CA TYR A 148 8.38 5.55 38.08
C TYR A 148 9.38 6.53 38.71
N LEU A 149 8.89 7.64 39.27
CA LEU A 149 9.73 8.61 39.98
C LEU A 149 10.42 7.97 41.18
N TYR A 150 9.73 7.10 41.93
CA TYR A 150 10.31 6.37 43.07
C TYR A 150 11.43 5.40 42.64
N THR A 151 11.24 4.69 41.52
CA THR A 151 12.29 3.82 40.96
C THR A 151 13.50 4.62 40.46
N GLN A 152 13.26 5.81 39.91
CA GLN A 152 14.33 6.67 39.38
C GLN A 152 15.14 7.33 40.50
N THR A 153 14.49 7.79 41.57
CA THR A 153 15.18 8.29 42.77
C THR A 153 15.91 7.17 43.52
N ALA A 154 15.32 5.99 43.66
CA ALA A 154 15.99 4.84 44.25
C ALA A 154 17.24 4.41 43.46
N ALA A 155 17.17 4.42 42.12
CA ALA A 155 18.32 4.14 41.27
C ALA A 155 19.44 5.18 41.41
N SER A 156 19.11 6.46 41.60
CA SER A 156 20.09 7.54 41.81
C SER A 156 20.72 7.58 43.21
N LEU A 157 20.15 6.87 44.19
CA LEU A 157 20.70 6.75 45.55
C LEU A 157 21.66 5.56 45.68
N ILE A 158 21.70 4.67 44.68
CA ILE A 158 22.53 3.44 44.65
C ILE A 158 23.83 3.65 43.85
N TYR A 159 23.95 4.75 43.10
CA TYR A 159 25.15 5.20 42.39
C TYR A 159 25.72 6.45 43.04
#